data_AF-A0A2V8EKJ6-F1
#
_entry.id   AF-A0A2V8EKJ6-F1
#
_cell.length_a   1.000
_cell.length_b   1.000
_cell.length_c   1.000
_cell.angle_alpha   90.00
_cell.angle_beta   90.00
_cell.angle_gamma   90.00
#
_symmetry.space_group_name_H-M   'P 1'
#
loop_
_entity.id
_entity.type
_entity.pdbx_description
1 polymer ?
#
loop_
_entity_poly.entity_id
_entity_poly.type
_entity_poly.pdbx_seq_one_letter_code
_entity_poly.pdbx_strand_id
1 'polypeptide(L)' 'MKDKKYIPLIRPEDQPAIWLNKERMEKYRPEMRKYYYDPTKYKNYLEQLGIKYPTTEKPATKSQQQ' A
#
# COMPACT_ATOMS: atom_id res chain seq x y z
N MET A 1 36.77 4.54 4.35
CA MET A 1 35.96 3.30 4.44
C MET A 1 35.34 3.00 3.08
N LYS A 2 36.01 2.21 2.24
CA LYS A 2 35.48 1.86 0.90
C LYS A 2 35.74 0.40 0.47
N ASP A 3 36.06 -0.48 1.42
CA ASP A 3 36.50 -1.85 1.12
C ASP A 3 35.61 -2.94 1.72
N LYS A 4 34.31 -2.68 1.89
CA LYS A 4 33.34 -3.71 2.31
C LYS A 4 32.59 -4.22 1.08
N LYS A 5 32.92 -5.44 0.63
CA LYS A 5 32.14 -6.15 -0.39
C LYS A 5 30.92 -6.78 0.25
N TYR A 6 29.76 -6.57 -0.37
CA TYR A 6 28.52 -7.23 0.04
C TYR A 6 28.64 -8.73 -0.15
N ILE A 7 28.36 -9.49 0.91
CA ILE A 7 28.25 -10.95 0.88
C ILE A 7 26.76 -11.25 1.05
N PRO A 8 26.07 -11.77 0.02
CA PRO A 8 24.68 -12.14 0.13
C PRO A 8 24.51 -13.29 1.13
N LEU A 9 23.47 -13.21 1.97
CA LEU A 9 23.06 -14.34 2.83
C LEU A 9 22.29 -15.42 2.03
N ILE A 10 21.79 -15.03 0.85
CA ILE A 10 20.90 -15.81 -0.01
C ILE A 10 21.70 -16.22 -1.25
N ARG A 11 21.52 -17.47 -1.70
CA ARG A 11 22.19 -17.99 -2.90
C ARG A 11 21.55 -17.44 -4.17
N PRO A 12 22.28 -17.37 -5.30
CA PRO A 12 21.70 -16.92 -6.57
C PRO A 12 20.46 -17.70 -7.01
N GLU A 13 20.33 -18.97 -6.61
CA GLU A 13 19.23 -19.85 -7.00
C GLU A 13 18.01 -19.77 -6.06
N ASP A 14 18.16 -19.22 -4.86
CA ASP A 14 17.09 -19.18 -3.86
C ASP A 14 15.92 -18.33 -4.38
N GLN A 15 14.73 -18.93 -4.41
CA GLN A 15 13.50 -18.26 -4.81
C GLN A 15 12.71 -17.83 -3.57
N PRO A 16 11.99 -16.69 -3.62
CA PRO A 16 11.08 -16.31 -2.55
C PRO A 16 10.03 -17.41 -2.36
N ALA A 17 9.74 -17.75 -1.10
CA ALA A 17 8.78 -18.77 -0.74
C ALA A 17 7.32 -18.32 -0.93
N ILE A 18 6.95 -17.95 -2.16
CA ILE A 18 5.65 -17.38 -2.51
C ILE A 18 4.48 -18.31 -2.18
N TRP A 19 4.72 -19.62 -2.12
CA TRP A 19 3.70 -20.63 -1.80
C TRP A 19 3.18 -20.50 -0.36
N LEU A 20 3.98 -19.99 0.59
CA LEU A 20 3.59 -19.86 2.00
C LEU A 20 2.39 -18.93 2.19
N ASN A 21 2.18 -17.99 1.27
CA ASN A 21 1.07 -17.04 1.31
C ASN A 21 0.00 -17.31 0.26
N LYS A 22 0.13 -18.37 -0.56
CA LYS A 22 -0.74 -18.63 -1.71
C LYS A 22 -2.21 -18.71 -1.31
N GLU A 23 -2.55 -19.57 -0.36
CA GLU A 23 -3.93 -19.78 0.10
C GLU A 23 -4.55 -18.49 0.67
N ARG A 24 -3.80 -17.76 1.50
CA ARG A 24 -4.24 -16.48 2.06
C ARG A 24 -4.50 -15.46 0.97
N MET A 25 -3.61 -15.37 -0.02
CA MET A 25 -3.78 -14.45 -1.15
C MET A 25 -4.96 -14.83 -2.02
N GLU A 26 -5.18 -16.13 -2.28
CA GLU A 26 -6.35 -16.62 -3.01
C GLU A 26 -7.66 -16.25 -2.31
N LYS A 27 -7.71 -16.38 -0.97
CA LYS A 27 -8.89 -16.05 -0.17
C LYS A 27 -9.20 -14.55 -0.13
N TYR A 28 -8.21 -13.71 0.15
CA TYR A 28 -8.47 -12.30 0.49
C TYR A 28 -8.29 -11.32 -0.68
N ARG A 29 -7.49 -11.65 -1.70
CA ARG A 29 -7.23 -10.73 -2.81
C ARG A 29 -8.49 -10.35 -3.62
N PRO A 30 -9.47 -11.24 -3.85
CA PRO A 30 -10.73 -10.86 -4.49
C PRO A 30 -11.51 -9.80 -3.71
N GLU A 31 -11.54 -9.91 -2.38
CA GLU A 31 -12.21 -8.95 -1.51
C GLU A 31 -11.51 -7.59 -1.53
N MET A 32 -10.18 -7.57 -1.48
CA MET A 32 -9.42 -6.31 -1.54
C MET A 32 -9.60 -5.58 -2.88
N ARG A 33 -9.74 -6.30 -3.99
CA ARG A 33 -9.90 -5.70 -5.34
C ARG A 33 -11.10 -4.77 -5.45
N LYS A 34 -12.16 -4.99 -4.66
CA LYS A 34 -13.36 -4.12 -4.63
C LYS A 34 -13.04 -2.68 -4.26
N TYR A 35 -11.95 -2.47 -3.52
CA TYR A 35 -11.52 -1.17 -3.01
C TYR A 35 -10.31 -0.60 -3.75
N TYR A 36 -9.84 -1.29 -4.80
CA TYR A 36 -8.71 -0.80 -5.58
C TYR A 36 -9.11 0.46 -6.34
N TYR A 37 -8.08 1.26 -6.67
CA TYR A 37 -8.27 2.44 -7.49
C TYR A 37 -8.75 2.06 -8.89
N ASP A 38 -9.84 2.69 -9.34
CA ASP A 38 -10.41 2.51 -10.67
C ASP A 38 -10.15 3.75 -11.54
N PRO A 39 -9.11 3.73 -12.40
CA PRO A 39 -8.76 4.86 -13.25
C PRO A 39 -9.78 5.15 -14.35
N THR A 40 -10.72 4.24 -14.62
CA THR A 40 -11.80 4.48 -15.59
C THR A 40 -12.90 5.38 -15.04
N LYS A 41 -13.00 5.48 -13.71
CA LYS A 41 -14.04 6.25 -13.00
C LYS A 41 -13.53 7.57 -12.42
N TYR A 42 -12.26 7.64 -12.03
CA TYR A 42 -11.69 8.80 -11.33
C TYR A 42 -10.33 9.16 -11.89
N LYS A 43 -9.97 10.46 -11.96
CA LYS A 43 -8.68 10.89 -12.52
C LYS A 43 -7.50 10.61 -11.59
N ASN A 44 -7.76 10.55 -10.28
CA ASN A 44 -6.75 10.23 -9.28
C ASN A 44 -7.39 9.59 -8.04
N TYR A 45 -6.55 9.09 -7.13
CA TYR A 45 -7.00 8.39 -5.94
C TYR A 45 -7.70 9.30 -4.92
N LEU A 46 -7.33 10.59 -4.84
CA LEU A 46 -7.99 11.53 -3.93
C LEU A 46 -9.44 11.79 -4.35
N GLU A 47 -9.70 11.89 -5.65
CA GLU A 47 -11.05 11.97 -6.20
C GLU A 47 -11.88 10.72 -5.87
N GLN A 48 -11.30 9.52 -5.98
CA GLN A 48 -11.99 8.28 -5.58
C GLN A 48 -12.36 8.28 -4.09
N LEU A 49 -11.50 8.84 -3.24
CA LEU A 49 -11.75 8.98 -1.81
C LEU A 49 -12.67 10.17 -1.47
N GLY A 50 -13.06 10.99 -2.45
CA GLY A 50 -13.86 12.20 -2.22
C GLY A 50 -13.09 13.33 -1.54
N ILE A 51 -11.76 13.31 -1.57
CA ILE A 51 -10.88 14.28 -0.92
C ILE A 51 -10.50 15.39 -1.89
N LYS A 52 -10.89 16.63 -1.60
CA LYS A 52 -10.43 17.82 -2.33
C LYS A 52 -9.08 18.28 -1.78
N TYR A 53 -8.05 18.26 -2.63
CA TYR A 53 -6.69 18.70 -2.31
C TYR A 53 -6.29 19.92 -3.17
N PRO A 54 -5.49 20.88 -2.66
CA PRO A 54 -5.02 20.99 -1.28
C PRO A 54 -6.15 21.26 -0.29
N THR A 55 -6.12 20.59 0.85
CA THR A 55 -7.05 20.87 1.96
C THR A 55 -6.60 22.16 2.63
N THR A 56 -7.01 23.31 2.11
CA THR A 56 -6.61 24.63 2.62
C THR A 56 -7.39 25.08 3.87
N GLU A 57 -8.15 24.19 4.49
CA GLU A 57 -8.70 24.42 5.83
C GLU A 57 -7.75 23.83 6.87
N LYS A 58 -7.26 24.67 7.79
CA LYS A 58 -6.62 24.18 9.01
C LYS A 58 -7.60 23.20 9.66
N PRO A 59 -7.19 21.97 10.03
CA PRO A 59 -8.10 20.99 10.59
C PRO A 59 -8.81 21.61 11.79
N ALA A 60 -10.15 21.59 11.78
CA ALA A 60 -10.94 22.04 12.91
C ALA A 60 -10.45 21.29 14.16
N THR A 61 -9.93 22.05 15.13
CA THR A 61 -9.61 21.57 16.46
C THR A 61 -10.86 20.90 17.02
N LYS A 62 -10.89 19.55 17.05
CA LYS A 62 -11.97 18.81 17.71
C LYS A 62 -11.78 18.96 19.23
N SER A 63 -12.21 20.10 19.76
CA SER A 63 -12.49 20.26 21.20
C SER A 63 -13.91 19.79 21.43
N GLN A 64 -14.09 18.62 22.01
CA GLN A 64 -15.29 18.27 22.77
C GLN A 64 -14.93 17.16 23.75
N GLN A 65 -14.49 17.61 24.93
CA GLN A 65 -14.73 16.91 26.19
C GLN A 65 -16.23 16.91 26.46
N GLN A 66 -16.75 15.76 26.84
CA GLN A 66 -17.76 15.62 27.89
C GLN A 66 -17.55 14.26 28.54
#